data_AF-A0A2U0RZ00-F1
#
_entry.id   AF-A0A2U0RZ00-F1
#
_cell.length_a   1.000
_cell.length_b   1.000
_cell.length_c   1.000
_cell.angle_alpha   90.00
_cell.angle_beta   90.00
_cell.angle_gamma   90.00
#
_symmetry.space_group_name_H-M   'P 1'
#
loop_
_entity.id
_entity.type
_entity.pdbx_description
1 polymer ?
#
loop_
_entity_poly.entity_id
_entity_poly.type
_entity_poly.pdbx_seq_one_letter_code
_entity_poly.pdbx_strand_id
1 'polypeptide(L)'
;MVKNLNLTKIPVAIILVSTVNSKIVNNSVEATDYVIFVHNSSGNSIANNFVFKGGIGIFLHYSTQNEVLGNTVTGASSGITLEFSDENSIDGNIIFGGSRGIRFVGSNKNTVRKNVVKDCEGLALGVALNTAQNLFYLNSFLNNTRNVKENRPEYTMFPTNIWDNGTVGNYWDDYSGTDNNGDGIGDTPYIVDDDNQDNYPLTEPYAIPEYPSLMPMLIMLVAIIAVAVIYRRKLSKNNQVVT
;
A
#
# COMPACT_ATOMS: atom_id res chain seq x y z
N MET A 1 20.95 8.73 1.13
CA MET A 1 19.62 9.24 1.56
C MET A 1 19.06 10.10 0.44
N VAL A 2 17.86 9.79 -0.04
CA VAL A 2 17.09 10.57 -1.03
C VAL A 2 15.88 11.15 -0.29
N LYS A 3 15.77 12.48 -0.21
CA LYS A 3 14.69 13.11 0.57
C LYS A 3 14.22 14.44 0.03
N ASN A 4 12.96 14.77 0.33
CA ASN A 4 12.35 16.08 0.07
C ASN A 4 12.40 16.50 -1.41
N LEU A 5 12.36 15.52 -2.32
CA LEU A 5 12.30 15.78 -3.76
C LEU A 5 10.85 15.88 -4.24
N ASN A 6 10.63 16.68 -5.28
CA ASN A 6 9.39 16.70 -6.06
C ASN A 6 9.72 16.35 -7.51
N LEU A 7 9.38 15.12 -7.93
CA LEU A 7 9.73 14.56 -9.24
C LEU A 7 8.46 14.30 -10.03
N THR A 8 8.37 14.79 -11.26
CA THR A 8 7.16 14.67 -12.10
C THR A 8 7.50 14.30 -13.53
N LYS A 9 6.66 13.47 -14.17
CA LYS A 9 6.69 13.15 -15.61
C LYS A 9 7.97 12.48 -16.09
N ILE A 10 8.53 11.58 -15.28
CA ILE A 10 9.68 10.75 -15.66
C ILE A 10 9.30 9.26 -15.72
N PRO A 11 9.95 8.42 -16.54
CA PRO A 11 9.56 7.01 -16.66
C PRO A 11 9.79 6.21 -15.36
N VAL A 12 10.96 6.40 -14.75
CA VAL A 12 11.30 5.86 -13.43
C VAL A 12 11.88 6.98 -12.57
N ALA A 13 11.37 7.15 -11.35
CA ALA A 13 11.70 8.34 -10.57
C ALA A 13 12.80 8.16 -9.53
N ILE A 14 12.73 7.14 -8.68
CA ILE A 14 13.77 6.85 -7.69
C ILE A 14 14.13 5.38 -7.76
N ILE A 15 15.43 5.08 -7.92
CA ILE A 15 15.94 3.71 -7.98
C ILE A 15 17.02 3.48 -6.92
N LEU A 16 16.91 2.39 -6.18
CA LEU A 16 17.99 1.78 -5.43
C LEU A 16 18.40 0.47 -6.09
N VAL A 17 19.69 0.30 -6.37
CA VAL A 17 20.24 -0.92 -6.97
C VAL A 17 21.43 -1.39 -6.16
N SER A 18 21.37 -2.63 -5.66
CA SER A 18 22.47 -3.24 -4.91
C SER A 18 22.92 -2.41 -3.70
N THR A 19 21.96 -1.86 -2.96
CA THR A 19 22.22 -0.98 -1.81
C THR A 19 21.76 -1.58 -0.50
N VAL A 20 22.43 -1.16 0.58
CA VAL A 20 22.04 -1.49 1.95
C VAL A 20 21.90 -0.24 2.81
N ASN A 21 21.02 -0.26 3.81
CA ASN A 21 20.84 0.82 4.79
C ASN A 21 20.57 2.21 4.18
N SER A 22 20.02 2.25 2.97
CA SER A 22 19.63 3.48 2.29
C SER A 22 18.23 3.92 2.69
N LYS A 23 17.94 5.21 2.48
CA LYS A 23 16.67 5.83 2.86
C LYS A 23 16.10 6.64 1.71
N ILE A 24 14.84 6.39 1.36
CA ILE A 24 14.01 7.20 0.47
C ILE A 24 12.86 7.75 1.32
N VAL A 25 12.91 9.04 1.67
CA VAL A 25 11.95 9.60 2.62
C VAL A 25 11.38 10.95 2.22
N ASN A 26 10.09 11.18 2.48
CA ASN A 26 9.42 12.47 2.28
C ASN A 26 9.54 13.01 0.84
N ASN A 27 9.48 12.13 -0.17
CA ASN A 27 9.47 12.55 -1.58
C ASN A 27 8.03 12.58 -2.11
N SER A 28 7.76 13.54 -3.00
CA SER A 28 6.53 13.59 -3.82
C SER A 28 6.90 13.19 -5.24
N VAL A 29 6.30 12.12 -5.75
CA VAL A 29 6.81 11.45 -6.94
C VAL A 29 5.67 11.04 -7.88
N GLU A 30 5.76 11.45 -9.14
CA GLU A 30 4.89 11.05 -10.25
C GLU A 30 5.75 10.49 -11.40
N ALA A 31 5.54 9.22 -11.75
CA ALA A 31 6.21 8.54 -12.86
C ALA A 31 5.23 7.76 -13.73
N THR A 32 5.63 7.41 -14.96
CA THR A 32 4.74 6.65 -15.87
C THR A 32 4.80 5.15 -15.63
N ASP A 33 5.97 4.59 -15.26
CA ASP A 33 6.17 3.14 -15.20
C ASP A 33 6.39 2.67 -13.75
N TYR A 34 7.57 2.94 -13.19
CA TYR A 34 7.91 2.59 -11.80
C TYR A 34 8.22 3.86 -11.01
N VAL A 35 7.48 4.13 -9.93
CA VAL A 35 7.70 5.38 -9.21
C VAL A 35 8.91 5.26 -8.26
N ILE A 36 8.88 4.28 -7.36
CA ILE A 36 10.03 3.92 -6.52
C ILE A 36 10.39 2.46 -6.80
N PHE A 37 11.60 2.22 -7.28
CA PHE A 37 12.09 0.87 -7.59
C PHE A 37 13.30 0.50 -6.72
N VAL A 38 13.19 -0.61 -6.00
CA VAL A 38 14.24 -1.14 -5.13
C VAL A 38 14.61 -2.51 -5.65
N HIS A 39 15.84 -2.64 -6.14
CA HIS A 39 16.32 -3.84 -6.78
C HIS A 39 17.56 -4.39 -6.09
N ASN A 40 17.58 -5.69 -5.81
CA ASN A 40 18.72 -6.39 -5.24
C ASN A 40 19.26 -5.70 -3.97
N SER A 41 18.37 -5.15 -3.14
CA SER A 41 18.75 -4.26 -2.03
C SER A 41 18.14 -4.72 -0.71
N SER A 42 18.85 -4.51 0.40
CA SER A 42 18.40 -4.98 1.72
C SER A 42 18.56 -3.97 2.85
N GLY A 43 17.74 -4.06 3.89
CA GLY A 43 17.85 -3.16 5.04
C GLY A 43 17.54 -1.69 4.73
N ASN A 44 16.79 -1.38 3.67
CA ASN A 44 16.48 0.00 3.29
C ASN A 44 15.14 0.45 3.86
N SER A 45 14.99 1.77 4.04
CA SER A 45 13.76 2.39 4.52
C SER A 45 13.15 3.30 3.45
N ILE A 46 11.93 2.99 3.04
CA ILE A 46 11.11 3.73 2.09
C ILE A 46 9.93 4.27 2.89
N ALA A 47 10.04 5.52 3.36
CA ALA A 47 9.10 6.04 4.34
C ALA A 47 8.48 7.38 3.97
N ASN A 48 7.19 7.55 4.26
CA ASN A 48 6.47 8.83 4.15
C ASN A 48 6.58 9.48 2.76
N ASN A 49 6.64 8.67 1.69
CA ASN A 49 6.62 9.19 0.32
C ASN A 49 5.16 9.31 -0.16
N PHE A 50 4.91 10.34 -0.95
CA PHE A 50 3.68 10.51 -1.70
C PHE A 50 3.90 10.10 -3.15
N VAL A 51 3.26 9.02 -3.56
CA VAL A 51 3.38 8.43 -4.90
C VAL A 51 2.05 8.58 -5.63
N PHE A 52 2.08 9.27 -6.77
CA PHE A 52 0.88 9.57 -7.55
C PHE A 52 1.03 9.11 -9.00
N LYS A 53 0.09 8.29 -9.46
CA LYS A 53 0.05 7.67 -10.80
C LYS A 53 1.25 6.77 -11.11
N GLY A 54 1.14 6.02 -12.21
CA GLY A 54 2.20 5.16 -12.75
C GLY A 54 1.76 3.70 -12.94
N GLY A 55 2.65 2.87 -13.46
CA GLY A 55 2.45 1.42 -13.55
C GLY A 55 2.47 0.77 -12.17
N ILE A 56 3.62 0.80 -11.49
CA ILE A 56 3.79 0.34 -10.10
C ILE A 56 4.28 1.50 -9.24
N GLY A 57 3.58 1.76 -8.13
CA GLY A 57 3.94 2.82 -7.19
C GLY A 57 5.26 2.54 -6.48
N ILE A 58 5.30 1.49 -5.65
CA ILE A 58 6.53 1.04 -4.98
C ILE A 58 6.78 -0.42 -5.37
N PHE A 59 7.96 -0.69 -5.93
CA PHE A 59 8.34 -2.02 -6.38
C PHE A 59 9.61 -2.51 -5.68
N LEU A 60 9.48 -3.57 -4.87
CA LEU A 60 10.59 -4.35 -4.33
C LEU A 60 10.82 -5.56 -5.22
N HIS A 61 12.05 -5.72 -5.74
CA HIS A 61 12.42 -6.81 -6.63
C HIS A 61 13.74 -7.44 -6.20
N TYR A 62 13.74 -8.75 -5.92
CA TYR A 62 14.89 -9.46 -5.33
C TYR A 62 15.45 -8.75 -4.09
N SER A 63 14.58 -8.21 -3.22
CA SER A 63 14.98 -7.32 -2.13
C SER A 63 14.43 -7.82 -0.80
N THR A 64 15.27 -7.81 0.25
CA THR A 64 14.92 -8.42 1.55
C THR A 64 15.12 -7.47 2.71
N GLN A 65 14.38 -7.67 3.80
CA GLN A 65 14.58 -6.92 5.05
C GLN A 65 14.45 -5.40 4.88
N ASN A 66 13.61 -4.95 3.95
CA ASN A 66 13.31 -3.52 3.76
C ASN A 66 12.03 -3.14 4.52
N GLU A 67 11.95 -1.86 4.87
CA GLU A 67 10.79 -1.24 5.51
C GLU A 67 10.11 -0.29 4.53
N VAL A 68 8.83 -0.55 4.23
CA VAL A 68 7.95 0.33 3.47
C VAL A 68 6.91 0.89 4.44
N LEU A 69 7.15 2.11 4.92
CA LEU A 69 6.47 2.66 6.10
C LEU A 69 5.73 3.97 5.79
N GLY A 70 4.44 4.06 6.10
CA GLY A 70 3.74 5.35 6.11
C GLY A 70 3.64 6.04 4.73
N ASN A 71 3.81 5.30 3.63
CA ASN A 71 3.71 5.88 2.29
C ASN A 71 2.25 6.03 1.88
N THR A 72 1.97 7.05 1.10
CA THR A 72 0.67 7.24 0.44
C THR A 72 0.84 6.99 -1.06
N VAL A 73 0.16 5.98 -1.59
CA VAL A 73 0.22 5.58 -3.00
C VAL A 73 -1.16 5.69 -3.62
N THR A 74 -1.29 6.45 -4.71
CA THR A 74 -2.60 6.63 -5.36
C THR A 74 -2.56 6.74 -6.88
N GLY A 75 -3.54 6.12 -7.54
CA GLY A 75 -3.72 6.18 -8.99
C GLY A 75 -2.68 5.37 -9.80
N ALA A 76 -1.83 4.58 -9.13
CA ALA A 76 -0.95 3.63 -9.78
C ALA A 76 -1.75 2.39 -10.20
N SER A 77 -1.40 1.73 -11.32
CA SER A 77 -2.06 0.48 -11.73
C SER A 77 -1.88 -0.62 -10.66
N SER A 78 -0.70 -0.70 -10.06
CA SER A 78 -0.42 -1.48 -8.84
C SER A 78 0.23 -0.58 -7.78
N GLY A 79 -0.32 -0.55 -6.56
CA GLY A 79 0.18 0.31 -5.49
C GLY A 79 1.57 -0.09 -4.99
N ILE A 80 1.65 -1.21 -4.26
CA ILE A 80 2.90 -1.79 -3.77
C ILE A 80 3.05 -3.20 -4.33
N THR A 81 4.20 -3.53 -4.91
CA THR A 81 4.50 -4.87 -5.42
C THR A 81 5.80 -5.40 -4.84
N LEU A 82 5.77 -6.67 -4.43
CA LEU A 82 6.93 -7.44 -4.01
C LEU A 82 7.08 -8.64 -4.95
N GLU A 83 8.25 -8.77 -5.56
CA GLU A 83 8.61 -9.89 -6.43
C GLU A 83 9.94 -10.49 -6.01
N PHE A 84 9.91 -11.79 -5.67
CA PHE A 84 11.03 -12.54 -5.11
C PHE A 84 11.71 -11.80 -3.95
N SER A 85 10.89 -11.19 -3.08
CA SER A 85 11.32 -10.23 -2.07
C SER A 85 10.81 -10.66 -0.70
N ASP A 86 11.66 -11.38 0.03
CA ASP A 86 11.32 -12.02 1.30
C ASP A 86 11.62 -11.11 2.51
N GLU A 87 10.97 -11.38 3.64
CA GLU A 87 11.31 -10.79 4.95
C GLU A 87 11.24 -9.25 5.01
N ASN A 88 10.36 -8.62 4.23
CA ASN A 88 10.14 -7.17 4.28
C ASN A 88 8.97 -6.80 5.22
N SER A 89 8.95 -5.56 5.68
CA SER A 89 7.86 -4.97 6.47
C SER A 89 7.12 -3.91 5.67
N ILE A 90 5.80 -4.09 5.49
CA ILE A 90 4.90 -3.15 4.84
C ILE A 90 3.93 -2.62 5.91
N ASP A 91 4.19 -1.43 6.43
CA ASP A 91 3.56 -0.90 7.64
C ASP A 91 2.94 0.48 7.43
N GLY A 92 1.70 0.68 7.87
CA GLY A 92 1.12 2.03 7.95
C GLY A 92 0.89 2.73 6.61
N ASN A 93 0.88 2.03 5.49
CA ASN A 93 0.74 2.65 4.17
C ASN A 93 -0.74 2.87 3.82
N ILE A 94 -1.02 3.93 3.07
CA ILE A 94 -2.33 4.24 2.51
C ILE A 94 -2.26 4.05 1.00
N ILE A 95 -2.91 3.01 0.49
CA ILE A 95 -2.97 2.68 -0.94
C ILE A 95 -4.40 2.85 -1.42
N PHE A 96 -4.63 3.74 -2.38
CA PHE A 96 -5.99 3.98 -2.86
C PHE A 96 -6.09 4.39 -4.32
N GLY A 97 -7.10 3.86 -5.00
CA GLY A 97 -7.29 4.07 -6.43
C GLY A 97 -6.23 3.34 -7.26
N GLY A 98 -6.67 2.71 -8.34
CA GLY A 98 -5.84 1.82 -9.15
C GLY A 98 -6.50 0.46 -9.36
N SER A 99 -5.86 -0.38 -10.16
CA SER A 99 -6.36 -1.74 -10.42
C SER A 99 -6.02 -2.69 -9.28
N ARG A 100 -4.82 -2.58 -8.70
CA ARG A 100 -4.34 -3.45 -7.63
C ARG A 100 -3.72 -2.66 -6.47
N GLY A 101 -4.05 -3.03 -5.23
CA GLY A 101 -3.50 -2.39 -4.04
C GLY A 101 -2.08 -2.88 -3.73
N ILE A 102 -1.98 -4.07 -3.13
CA ILE A 102 -0.71 -4.73 -2.78
C ILE A 102 -0.62 -6.06 -3.55
N ARG A 103 0.56 -6.37 -4.10
CA ARG A 103 0.80 -7.61 -4.85
C ARG A 103 2.06 -8.32 -4.41
N PHE A 104 1.95 -9.62 -4.17
CA PHE A 104 3.07 -10.52 -3.87
C PHE A 104 3.26 -11.57 -4.97
N VAL A 105 4.51 -11.78 -5.36
CA VAL A 105 4.93 -12.78 -6.33
C VAL A 105 6.18 -13.49 -5.81
N GLY A 106 6.08 -14.78 -5.50
CA GLY A 106 7.20 -15.55 -4.94
C GLY A 106 7.88 -14.89 -3.75
N SER A 107 7.14 -14.20 -2.88
CA SER A 107 7.68 -13.34 -1.83
C SER A 107 7.14 -13.77 -0.47
N ASN A 108 8.01 -14.24 0.42
CA ASN A 108 7.66 -15.00 1.61
C ASN A 108 8.06 -14.29 2.90
N LYS A 109 7.44 -14.67 4.02
CA LYS A 109 7.82 -14.19 5.36
C LYS A 109 7.78 -12.66 5.52
N ASN A 110 7.00 -11.96 4.70
CA ASN A 110 6.79 -10.54 4.86
C ASN A 110 5.75 -10.28 5.95
N THR A 111 5.85 -9.13 6.61
CA THR A 111 4.84 -8.66 7.56
C THR A 111 4.11 -7.46 6.99
N VAL A 112 2.79 -7.55 6.87
CA VAL A 112 1.93 -6.51 6.32
C VAL A 112 0.92 -6.11 7.38
N ARG A 113 1.06 -4.90 7.91
CA ARG A 113 0.19 -4.45 9.00
C ARG A 113 -0.16 -2.98 8.95
N LYS A 114 -1.30 -2.62 9.53
CA LYS A 114 -1.71 -1.21 9.69
C LYS A 114 -1.84 -0.47 8.35
N ASN A 115 -1.99 -1.19 7.23
CA ASN A 115 -2.18 -0.56 5.93
C ASN A 115 -3.67 -0.36 5.65
N VAL A 116 -4.00 0.74 4.99
CA VAL A 116 -5.34 0.99 4.45
C VAL A 116 -5.27 0.81 2.94
N VAL A 117 -6.01 -0.17 2.42
CA VAL A 117 -6.11 -0.45 0.99
C VAL A 117 -7.55 -0.26 0.56
N LYS A 118 -7.81 0.75 -0.28
CA LYS A 118 -9.17 1.14 -0.59
C LYS A 118 -9.42 1.57 -2.02
N ASP A 119 -10.68 1.54 -2.43
CA ASP A 119 -11.14 2.04 -3.73
C ASP A 119 -10.34 1.44 -4.91
N CYS A 120 -9.90 0.18 -4.79
CA CYS A 120 -9.22 -0.54 -5.87
C CYS A 120 -10.26 -1.15 -6.82
N GLU A 121 -10.17 -0.79 -8.11
CA GLU A 121 -11.12 -1.23 -9.14
C GLU A 121 -11.00 -2.72 -9.48
N GLY A 122 -9.85 -3.34 -9.20
CA GLY A 122 -9.61 -4.77 -9.42
C GLY A 122 -9.50 -5.56 -8.11
N LEU A 123 -8.32 -5.54 -7.49
CA LEU A 123 -7.99 -6.40 -6.35
C LEU A 123 -7.18 -5.65 -5.28
N ALA A 124 -7.64 -5.64 -4.04
CA ALA A 124 -6.93 -4.97 -2.95
C ALA A 124 -5.60 -5.67 -2.64
N LEU A 125 -5.60 -7.00 -2.52
CA LEU A 125 -4.40 -7.79 -2.25
C LEU A 125 -4.34 -9.05 -3.11
N GLY A 126 -3.27 -9.17 -3.92
CA GLY A 126 -3.02 -10.33 -4.77
C GLY A 126 -1.80 -11.13 -4.36
N VAL A 127 -1.95 -12.44 -4.27
CA VAL A 127 -0.89 -13.40 -3.95
C VAL A 127 -0.69 -14.35 -5.14
N ALA A 128 0.56 -14.55 -5.56
CA ALA A 128 0.91 -15.42 -6.69
C ALA A 128 2.26 -16.13 -6.51
N LEU A 129 2.47 -17.20 -7.29
CA LEU A 129 3.72 -17.98 -7.41
C LEU A 129 4.31 -18.43 -6.07
N ASN A 130 3.75 -19.47 -5.44
CA ASN A 130 4.28 -20.07 -4.19
C ASN A 130 4.61 -19.05 -3.09
N THR A 131 3.83 -17.97 -3.00
CA THR A 131 3.94 -16.96 -1.94
C THR A 131 3.30 -17.50 -0.67
N ALA A 132 4.08 -17.57 0.41
CA ALA A 132 3.71 -18.23 1.65
C ALA A 132 4.28 -17.55 2.90
N GLN A 133 3.71 -17.90 4.06
CA GLN A 133 4.17 -17.44 5.38
C GLN A 133 4.20 -15.93 5.56
N ASN A 134 3.45 -15.17 4.76
CA ASN A 134 3.29 -13.74 5.01
C ASN A 134 2.23 -13.54 6.09
N LEU A 135 2.47 -12.57 6.97
CA LEU A 135 1.63 -12.26 8.11
C LEU A 135 0.87 -10.95 7.87
N PHE A 136 -0.45 -11.03 7.78
CA PHE A 136 -1.37 -9.91 7.52
C PHE A 136 -2.25 -9.66 8.74
N TYR A 137 -2.12 -8.50 9.40
CA TYR A 137 -2.99 -8.14 10.53
C TYR A 137 -3.09 -6.63 10.68
N LEU A 138 -4.17 -6.15 11.29
CA LEU A 138 -4.50 -4.73 11.45
C LEU A 138 -4.55 -3.95 10.14
N ASN A 139 -4.76 -4.61 8.99
CA ASN A 139 -5.00 -3.90 7.73
C ASN A 139 -6.48 -3.57 7.60
N SER A 140 -6.82 -2.62 6.73
CA SER A 140 -8.21 -2.28 6.40
C SER A 140 -8.42 -2.31 4.90
N PHE A 141 -9.27 -3.22 4.45
CA PHE A 141 -9.70 -3.34 3.06
C PHE A 141 -11.09 -2.71 2.91
N LEU A 142 -11.18 -1.62 2.13
CA LEU A 142 -12.37 -0.77 2.05
C LEU A 142 -12.77 -0.45 0.62
N ASN A 143 -14.04 -0.66 0.27
CA ASN A 143 -14.64 -0.35 -1.02
C ASN A 143 -13.81 -0.87 -2.21
N ASN A 144 -13.21 -2.04 -2.08
CA ASN A 144 -12.48 -2.67 -3.18
C ASN A 144 -13.43 -3.57 -3.96
N THR A 145 -13.27 -3.66 -5.28
CA THR A 145 -14.06 -4.61 -6.08
C THR A 145 -13.89 -6.05 -5.59
N ARG A 146 -12.67 -6.39 -5.14
CA ARG A 146 -12.32 -7.65 -4.49
C ARG A 146 -11.25 -7.38 -3.43
N ASN A 147 -11.40 -7.93 -2.23
CA ASN A 147 -10.41 -7.76 -1.16
C ASN A 147 -9.16 -8.61 -1.41
N VAL A 148 -9.29 -9.94 -1.47
CA VAL A 148 -8.13 -10.84 -1.61
C VAL A 148 -8.31 -11.83 -2.76
N LYS A 149 -7.19 -12.21 -3.39
CA LYS A 149 -7.12 -13.37 -4.26
C LYS A 149 -5.76 -14.04 -4.13
N GLU A 150 -5.78 -15.29 -3.70
CA GLU A 150 -4.62 -16.16 -3.75
C GLU A 150 -4.68 -17.06 -5.00
N ASN A 151 -3.67 -16.97 -5.87
CA ASN A 151 -3.51 -17.90 -6.99
C ASN A 151 -2.43 -18.93 -6.61
N ARG A 152 -2.83 -19.95 -5.84
CA ARG A 152 -1.96 -21.07 -5.47
C ARG A 152 -2.13 -22.23 -6.46
N PRO A 153 -1.04 -22.95 -6.80
CA PRO A 153 -1.17 -24.24 -7.47
C PRO A 153 -1.93 -25.24 -6.58
N GLU A 154 -2.81 -26.03 -7.18
CA GLU A 154 -3.78 -26.95 -6.51
C GLU A 154 -3.13 -28.09 -5.68
N TYR A 155 -1.79 -28.20 -5.67
CA TYR A 155 -1.04 -29.29 -5.03
C TYR A 155 0.24 -28.80 -4.33
N THR A 156 0.14 -27.73 -3.54
CA THR A 156 1.30 -27.22 -2.80
C THR A 156 1.38 -27.77 -1.38
N MET A 157 2.46 -28.51 -1.06
CA MET A 157 2.93 -28.73 0.32
C MET A 157 3.47 -27.43 0.97
N PHE A 158 3.26 -26.27 0.35
CA PHE A 158 3.78 -25.00 0.83
C PHE A 158 2.85 -24.43 1.90
N PRO A 159 3.41 -23.86 2.98
CA PRO A 159 2.61 -23.27 4.05
C PRO A 159 1.68 -22.15 3.54
N THR A 160 0.60 -21.93 4.27
CA THR A 160 -0.37 -20.86 4.01
C THR A 160 0.15 -19.48 4.39
N ASN A 161 -0.56 -18.44 3.96
CA ASN A 161 -0.39 -17.11 4.53
C ASN A 161 -1.18 -17.06 5.84
N ILE A 162 -0.85 -16.10 6.69
CA ILE A 162 -1.44 -15.98 8.02
C ILE A 162 -2.15 -14.64 8.08
N TRP A 163 -3.45 -14.67 8.37
CA TRP A 163 -4.34 -13.50 8.27
C TRP A 163 -4.72 -12.88 9.61
N ASP A 164 -4.08 -13.34 10.69
CA ASP A 164 -4.17 -12.77 12.02
C ASP A 164 -2.89 -13.07 12.80
N ASN A 165 -2.67 -12.38 13.92
CA ASN A 165 -1.49 -12.63 14.76
C ASN A 165 -1.79 -13.53 15.98
N GLY A 166 -2.90 -14.26 15.95
CA GLY A 166 -3.41 -15.04 17.08
C GLY A 166 -4.22 -14.26 18.11
N THR A 167 -4.34 -12.93 17.94
CA THR A 167 -5.13 -12.06 18.83
C THR A 167 -5.96 -11.03 18.07
N VAL A 168 -5.51 -10.61 16.89
CA VAL A 168 -6.20 -9.65 16.04
C VAL A 168 -5.84 -9.89 14.58
N GLY A 169 -6.84 -9.72 13.72
CA GLY A 169 -6.78 -9.87 12.29
C GLY A 169 -6.93 -8.53 11.57
N ASN A 170 -7.59 -8.56 10.43
CA ASN A 170 -7.80 -7.43 9.53
C ASN A 170 -9.25 -6.98 9.55
N TYR A 171 -9.47 -5.75 9.10
CA TYR A 171 -10.81 -5.25 8.79
C TYR A 171 -11.15 -5.52 7.32
N TRP A 172 -12.36 -6.02 7.10
CA TRP A 172 -12.93 -6.31 5.80
C TRP A 172 -14.27 -5.59 5.69
N ASP A 173 -14.44 -4.76 4.67
CA ASP A 173 -15.68 -4.00 4.45
C ASP A 173 -16.90 -4.87 4.14
N ASP A 174 -16.68 -6.10 3.68
CA ASP A 174 -17.68 -7.12 3.44
C ASP A 174 -17.86 -8.10 4.62
N TYR A 175 -17.15 -7.88 5.74
CA TYR A 175 -17.34 -8.66 6.95
C TYR A 175 -18.75 -8.46 7.51
N SER A 176 -19.47 -9.57 7.70
CA SER A 176 -20.85 -9.59 8.18
C SER A 176 -21.04 -10.55 9.37
N GLY A 177 -19.94 -10.92 10.03
CA GLY A 177 -19.97 -11.73 11.23
C GLY A 177 -20.44 -10.97 12.47
N THR A 178 -20.45 -11.67 13.61
CA THR A 178 -20.92 -11.13 14.89
C THR A 178 -19.76 -10.83 15.83
N ASP A 179 -19.92 -9.79 16.63
CA ASP A 179 -19.11 -9.49 17.81
C ASP A 179 -20.05 -9.42 19.01
N ASN A 180 -20.18 -10.55 19.73
CA ASN A 180 -21.15 -10.70 20.81
C ASN A 180 -20.65 -10.11 22.13
N ASN A 181 -19.32 -10.02 22.30
CA ASN A 181 -18.71 -9.49 23.52
C ASN A 181 -18.44 -7.97 23.44
N GLY A 182 -18.51 -7.37 22.25
CA GLY A 182 -18.35 -5.95 21.98
C GLY A 182 -16.91 -5.46 22.13
N ASP A 183 -15.91 -6.33 21.93
CA ASP A 183 -14.50 -6.00 22.10
C ASP A 183 -13.83 -5.41 20.83
N GLY A 184 -14.58 -5.33 19.72
CA GLY A 184 -14.08 -4.83 18.45
C GLY A 184 -13.47 -5.91 17.55
N ILE A 185 -13.51 -7.18 17.97
CA ILE A 185 -13.03 -8.35 17.24
C ILE A 185 -14.23 -9.26 16.98
N GLY A 186 -14.39 -9.69 15.74
CA GLY A 186 -15.45 -10.58 15.32
C GLY A 186 -15.25 -12.00 15.86
N ASP A 187 -16.31 -12.57 16.44
CA ASP A 187 -16.37 -13.96 16.91
C ASP A 187 -16.47 -14.97 15.75
N THR A 188 -16.90 -14.51 14.57
CA THR A 188 -16.99 -15.33 13.36
C THR A 188 -15.75 -15.09 12.49
N PRO A 189 -14.96 -16.13 12.15
CA PRO A 189 -13.84 -15.97 11.24
C PRO A 189 -14.25 -15.41 9.87
N TYR A 190 -13.40 -14.59 9.26
CA TYR A 190 -13.54 -14.20 7.85
C TYR A 190 -12.80 -15.20 6.97
N ILE A 191 -13.53 -15.90 6.11
CA ILE A 191 -12.97 -16.90 5.19
C ILE A 191 -12.32 -16.17 4.01
N VAL A 192 -11.00 -16.32 3.86
CA VAL A 192 -10.26 -15.72 2.74
C VAL A 192 -10.32 -16.64 1.51
N ASP A 193 -10.08 -17.93 1.72
CA ASP A 193 -10.29 -19.02 0.76
C ASP A 193 -10.44 -20.36 1.51
N ASP A 194 -10.48 -21.47 0.78
CA ASP A 194 -10.74 -22.80 1.35
C ASP A 194 -9.70 -23.25 2.39
N ASP A 195 -8.48 -22.71 2.35
CA ASP A 195 -7.35 -23.09 3.22
C ASP A 195 -6.91 -21.95 4.16
N ASN A 196 -7.49 -20.75 4.01
CA ASN A 196 -7.07 -19.54 4.72
C ASN A 196 -8.26 -18.80 5.31
N GLN A 197 -8.16 -18.43 6.58
CA GLN A 197 -9.13 -17.56 7.25
C GLN A 197 -8.42 -16.60 8.19
N ASP A 198 -9.06 -15.47 8.41
CA ASP A 198 -8.77 -14.53 9.48
C ASP A 198 -9.65 -14.91 10.68
N ASN A 199 -9.03 -15.38 11.76
CA ASN A 199 -9.76 -15.86 12.94
C ASN A 199 -10.24 -14.75 13.86
N TYR A 200 -9.70 -13.54 13.71
CA TYR A 200 -9.93 -12.43 14.61
C TYR A 200 -10.21 -11.14 13.82
N PRO A 201 -11.18 -11.14 12.88
CA PRO A 201 -11.44 -9.99 12.03
C PRO A 201 -11.83 -8.78 12.87
N LEU A 202 -11.41 -7.59 12.49
CA LEU A 202 -11.83 -6.35 13.15
C LEU A 202 -13.26 -5.99 12.72
N THR A 203 -14.08 -5.52 13.66
CA THR A 203 -15.44 -5.03 13.34
C THR A 203 -15.48 -3.58 12.88
N GLU A 204 -14.40 -2.83 13.10
CA GLU A 204 -14.24 -1.44 12.67
C GLU A 204 -12.90 -1.24 11.95
N PRO A 205 -12.81 -0.30 10.99
CA PRO A 205 -11.56 -0.04 10.29
C PRO A 205 -10.42 0.33 11.24
N TYR A 206 -9.23 -0.19 10.97
CA TYR A 206 -8.04 0.18 11.71
C TYR A 206 -7.70 1.66 11.47
N ALA A 207 -7.76 2.46 12.53
CA ALA A 207 -7.38 3.85 12.48
C ALA A 207 -5.84 3.98 12.51
N ILE A 208 -5.25 4.59 11.47
CA ILE A 208 -3.83 4.95 11.49
C ILE A 208 -3.66 6.12 12.49
N PRO A 209 -2.95 5.95 13.62
CA PRO A 209 -2.95 6.94 14.72
C PRO A 209 -2.45 8.33 14.34
N GLU A 210 -1.55 8.42 13.36
CA GLU A 210 -0.97 9.69 12.88
C GLU A 210 -1.88 10.42 11.88
N TYR A 211 -2.95 9.78 11.39
CA TYR A 211 -3.86 10.32 10.39
C TYR A 211 -5.32 9.99 10.73
N PRO A 212 -5.94 10.70 11.70
CA PRO A 212 -7.38 10.60 11.88
C PRO A 212 -8.08 11.00 10.57
N SER A 213 -8.84 10.04 10.04
CA SER A 213 -9.68 9.88 8.82
C SER A 213 -9.85 10.97 7.76
N LEU A 214 -9.45 12.23 7.97
CA LEU A 214 -9.65 13.36 7.04
C LEU A 214 -8.45 14.32 6.91
N MET A 215 -7.48 14.31 7.84
CA MET A 215 -6.46 15.37 7.90
C MET A 215 -5.49 15.44 6.70
N PRO A 216 -4.87 14.34 6.22
CA PRO A 216 -3.93 14.42 5.10
C PRO A 216 -4.64 14.66 3.76
N MET A 217 -5.87 14.16 3.58
CA MET A 217 -6.71 14.49 2.42
C MET A 217 -7.07 15.98 2.41
N LEU A 218 -7.39 16.57 3.57
CA LEU A 218 -7.69 17.98 3.68
C LEU A 218 -6.45 18.84 3.36
N ILE A 219 -5.26 18.46 3.84
CA ILE A 219 -4.01 19.18 3.55
C ILE A 219 -3.68 19.12 2.05
N MET A 220 -3.79 17.94 1.43
CA MET A 220 -3.57 17.81 -0.02
C MET A 220 -4.61 18.57 -0.84
N LEU A 221 -5.89 18.49 -0.47
CA LEU A 221 -6.96 19.23 -1.14
C LEU A 221 -6.72 20.74 -1.05
N VAL A 222 -6.34 21.24 0.14
CA VAL A 222 -5.97 22.64 0.35
C VAL A 222 -4.74 23.02 -0.49
N ALA A 223 -3.73 22.16 -0.59
CA ALA A 223 -2.54 22.40 -1.41
C ALA A 223 -2.89 22.46 -2.91
N ILE A 224 -3.72 21.53 -3.42
CA ILE A 224 -4.19 21.50 -4.80
C ILE A 224 -5.00 22.76 -5.12
N ILE A 225 -5.94 23.14 -4.24
CA ILE A 225 -6.74 24.35 -4.39
C ILE A 225 -5.83 25.59 -4.39
N ALA A 226 -4.86 25.67 -3.48
CA ALA A 226 -3.92 26.79 -3.40
C ALA A 226 -3.11 26.92 -4.70
N VAL A 227 -2.57 25.81 -5.22
CA VAL A 227 -1.82 25.80 -6.50
C VAL A 227 -2.72 26.22 -7.66
N ALA A 228 -3.96 25.70 -7.75
CA ALA A 228 -4.92 26.08 -8.78
C ALA A 228 -5.29 27.57 -8.72
N VAL A 229 -5.47 28.13 -7.52
CA VAL A 229 -5.74 29.56 -7.31
C VAL A 229 -4.56 30.42 -7.74
N ILE A 230 -3.33 30.04 -7.36
CA ILE A 230 -2.10 30.73 -7.78
C ILE A 230 -1.97 30.70 -9.31
N TYR A 231 -2.22 29.55 -9.93
CA TYR A 231 -2.14 29.39 -11.38
C TYR A 231 -3.19 30.26 -12.10
N ARG A 232 -4.46 30.27 -11.64
CA ARG A 232 -5.50 31.16 -12.19
C ARG A 232 -5.11 32.65 -12.07
N ARG A 233 -4.58 33.07 -10.93
CA ARG A 233 -4.11 34.46 -10.72
C ARG A 233 -2.95 34.84 -11.64
N LYS A 234 -2.08 33.88 -11.98
CA LYS A 234 -0.96 34.11 -12.91
C LYS A 234 -1.47 34.27 -14.35
N LEU A 235 -2.42 33.44 -14.79
CA LEU A 235 -3.05 33.57 -16.10
C LEU A 235 -3.81 34.90 -16.26
N SER A 236 -4.57 35.32 -15.24
CA SER A 236 -5.31 36.58 -15.32
C SER A 236 -4.40 37.81 -15.42
N LYS A 237 -3.24 37.79 -14.74
CA LYS A 237 -2.24 38.88 -14.85
C LYS A 237 -1.58 38.92 -16.23
N ASN A 238 -1.24 37.77 -16.81
CA ASN A 238 -0.61 37.74 -18.13
C ASN A 238 -1.54 38.25 -19.24
N ASN A 239 -2.85 38.01 -19.13
CA ASN A 239 -3.82 38.50 -20.10
C ASN A 239 -4.09 40.01 -20.02
N GLN A 240 -3.74 40.67 -18.91
CA GLN A 240 -3.87 42.14 -18.76
C GLN A 240 -2.64 42.91 -19.27
N VAL A 241 -1.53 42.24 -19.58
CA VAL A 241 -0.29 42.88 -20.08
C VAL A 241 -0.24 42.90 -21.62
N VAL A 242 -1.18 42.23 -22.29
CA VAL A 242 -1.24 42.09 -23.77
C VAL A 242 -2.32 42.99 -24.39
N THR A 243 -2.91 43.91 -23.61
CA THR A 243 -3.86 44.95 -24.06
C THR A 243 -3.32 46.33 -23.74
#